data_AF-A0A537HPG1-F1
#
_entry.id   AF-A0A537HPG1-F1
#
_cell.length_a   1.000
_cell.length_b   1.000
_cell.length_c   1.000
_cell.angle_alpha   90.00
_cell.angle_beta   90.00
_cell.angle_gamma   90.00
#
_symmetry.space_group_name_H-M   'P 1'
#
loop_
_entity.id
_entity.type
_entity.pdbx_description
1 polymer ?
#
loop_
_entity_poly.entity_id
_entity_poly.type
_entity_poly.pdbx_seq_one_letter_code
_entity_poly.pdbx_strand_id
1 'polypeptide(L)'
;MLRNILKPVRIVANLVGMMLFVQVILGGSATILGFPVIYHLIFGVLSFAVLIVATVLAAREYGSKSTLFRVGIASIVDFVVQGVLGLGALSLGSDTLVVVHLTNGFLLAVFVTYLISFADSADKASTALHPQPSTVSPGAIRALSQSQ
;
A
#
# COMPACT_ATOMS: atom_id res chain seq x y z
N MET A 1 8.61 25.20 -9.55
CA MET A 1 7.13 25.10 -9.48
C MET A 1 6.67 23.70 -9.94
N LEU A 2 7.20 22.63 -9.32
CA LEU A 2 6.94 21.23 -9.70
C LEU A 2 7.05 20.31 -8.47
N ARG A 3 6.40 20.68 -7.36
CA ARG A 3 6.46 19.92 -6.09
C ARG A 3 5.08 19.65 -5.48
N ASN A 4 4.04 19.62 -6.33
CA ASN A 4 2.66 19.25 -5.98
C ASN A 4 2.19 18.03 -6.79
N ILE A 5 3.11 17.12 -7.13
CA ILE A 5 2.78 15.84 -7.76
C ILE A 5 2.74 14.83 -6.61
N LEU A 6 1.57 14.21 -6.38
CA LEU A 6 1.28 13.15 -5.41
C LEU A 6 2.50 12.55 -4.69
N LYS A 7 2.50 12.54 -3.35
CA LYS A 7 3.59 11.94 -2.59
C LYS A 7 3.82 10.49 -3.03
N PRO A 8 5.04 10.11 -3.47
CA PRO A 8 5.35 8.80 -4.00
C PRO A 8 4.87 7.64 -3.12
N VAL A 9 5.02 7.79 -1.80
CA VAL A 9 4.60 6.78 -0.81
C VAL A 9 3.14 6.38 -0.94
N ARG A 10 2.22 7.33 -1.16
CA ARG A 10 0.79 7.05 -1.25
C ARG A 10 0.46 6.24 -2.49
N ILE A 11 1.03 6.63 -3.64
CA ILE A 11 0.82 5.91 -4.91
C ILE A 11 1.34 4.48 -4.78
N VAL A 12 2.55 4.31 -4.25
CA VAL A 12 3.18 2.99 -4.14
C VAL A 12 2.42 2.12 -3.13
N ALA A 13 1.93 2.65 -2.01
CA ALA A 13 1.11 1.90 -1.06
C ALA A 13 -0.20 1.39 -1.69
N ASN A 14 -0.89 2.24 -2.48
CA ASN A 14 -2.08 1.81 -3.23
C ASN A 14 -1.75 0.74 -4.28
N LEU A 15 -0.60 0.87 -4.95
CA LEU A 15 -0.13 -0.15 -5.89
C LEU A 15 0.09 -1.50 -5.19
N VAL A 16 0.72 -1.53 -4.00
CA VAL A 16 0.85 -2.76 -3.20
C VAL A 16 -0.53 -3.36 -2.93
N GLY A 17 -1.52 -2.55 -2.52
CA GLY A 17 -2.89 -3.02 -2.28
C GLY A 17 -3.53 -3.65 -3.52
N MET A 18 -3.44 -2.98 -4.67
CA MET A 18 -3.93 -3.51 -5.94
C MET A 18 -3.23 -4.81 -6.34
N MET A 19 -1.92 -4.91 -6.12
CA MET A 19 -1.16 -6.11 -6.42
C MET A 19 -1.57 -7.28 -5.51
N LEU A 20 -1.76 -7.05 -4.21
CA LEU A 20 -2.26 -8.11 -3.31
C LEU A 20 -3.66 -8.58 -3.69
N PHE A 21 -4.53 -7.69 -4.17
CA PHE A 21 -5.84 -8.09 -4.69
C PHE A 21 -5.71 -9.05 -5.89
N VAL A 22 -4.84 -8.72 -6.85
CA VAL A 22 -4.53 -9.61 -7.99
C VAL A 22 -3.91 -10.92 -7.51
N GLN A 23 -3.06 -10.88 -6.48
CA GLN A 23 -2.42 -12.06 -5.91
C GLN A 23 -3.44 -13.06 -5.37
N VAL A 24 -4.50 -12.59 -4.70
CA VAL A 24 -5.61 -13.44 -4.21
C VAL A 24 -6.36 -14.08 -5.39
N ILE A 25 -6.63 -13.33 -6.47
CA ILE A 25 -7.27 -13.87 -7.68
C ILE A 25 -6.40 -14.96 -8.30
N LEU A 26 -5.10 -14.72 -8.48
CA LEU A 26 -4.16 -15.68 -9.05
C LEU A 26 -4.04 -16.94 -8.17
N GLY A 27 -4.01 -16.76 -6.84
CA GLY A 27 -3.96 -17.87 -5.88
C GLY A 27 -5.22 -18.71 -5.95
N GLY A 28 -6.40 -18.09 -5.84
CA GLY A 28 -7.68 -18.78 -5.94
C GLY A 28 -7.90 -19.45 -7.30
N SER A 29 -7.47 -18.83 -8.39
CA SER A 29 -7.53 -19.42 -9.73
C SER A 29 -6.64 -20.66 -9.84
N ALA A 30 -5.47 -20.66 -9.21
CA ALA A 30 -4.59 -21.84 -9.18
C ALA A 30 -5.22 -22.98 -8.39
N THR A 31 -5.87 -22.70 -7.25
CA THR A 31 -6.47 -23.73 -6.41
C THR A 31 -7.81 -24.27 -6.94
N ILE A 32 -8.65 -23.40 -7.52
CA ILE A 32 -10.02 -23.76 -7.91
C ILE A 32 -10.13 -24.13 -9.39
N LEU A 33 -9.40 -23.42 -10.27
CA LEU A 33 -9.52 -23.55 -11.73
C LEU A 33 -8.36 -24.33 -12.35
N GLY A 34 -7.36 -24.73 -11.56
CA GLY A 34 -6.14 -25.37 -12.07
C GLY A 34 -5.26 -24.43 -12.91
N PHE A 35 -5.40 -23.11 -12.72
CA PHE A 35 -4.56 -22.13 -13.42
C PHE A 35 -3.10 -22.30 -13.02
N PRO A 36 -2.11 -22.12 -13.93
CA PRO A 36 -0.71 -22.37 -13.60
C PRO A 36 -0.22 -21.52 -12.43
N VAL A 37 0.19 -22.18 -11.34
CA VAL A 37 0.64 -21.52 -10.08
C VAL A 37 1.86 -20.62 -10.29
N ILE A 38 2.63 -20.83 -11.36
CA ILE A 38 3.80 -20.01 -11.69
C ILE A 38 3.46 -18.52 -11.83
N TYR A 39 2.27 -18.19 -12.33
CA TYR A 39 1.83 -16.80 -12.44
C TYR A 39 1.60 -16.15 -11.07
N HIS A 40 1.01 -16.90 -10.14
CA HIS A 40 0.89 -16.47 -8.74
C HIS A 40 2.27 -16.28 -8.09
N LEU A 41 3.24 -17.16 -8.37
CA LEU A 41 4.60 -17.02 -7.82
C LEU A 41 5.34 -15.79 -8.36
N ILE A 42 5.37 -15.61 -9.69
CA ILE A 42 6.02 -14.46 -10.32
C ILE A 42 5.40 -13.15 -9.82
N PHE A 43 4.07 -13.07 -9.81
CA PHE A 43 3.37 -11.87 -9.36
C PHE A 43 3.57 -11.62 -7.86
N GLY A 44 3.70 -12.68 -7.05
CA GLY A 44 4.05 -12.60 -5.63
C GLY A 44 5.41 -11.96 -5.39
N VAL A 45 6.44 -12.38 -6.15
CA VAL A 45 7.78 -11.78 -6.06
C VAL A 45 7.76 -10.30 -6.44
N LEU A 46 7.04 -9.94 -7.50
CA LEU A 46 6.87 -8.54 -7.91
C LEU A 46 6.16 -7.72 -6.83
N SER A 47 5.07 -8.25 -6.25
CA SER A 47 4.32 -7.61 -5.17
C SER A 47 5.19 -7.37 -3.93
N PHE A 48 6.00 -8.36 -3.58
CA PHE A 48 6.94 -8.26 -2.47
C PHE A 48 8.02 -7.19 -2.70
N ALA A 49 8.58 -7.12 -3.91
CA ALA A 49 9.55 -6.08 -4.27
C ALA A 49 8.94 -4.67 -4.16
N VAL A 50 7.71 -4.47 -4.64
CA VAL A 50 7.02 -3.18 -4.54
C VAL A 50 6.72 -2.82 -3.07
N LEU A 51 6.37 -3.79 -2.23
CA LEU A 51 6.19 -3.58 -0.78
C LEU A 51 7.49 -3.13 -0.09
N ILE A 52 8.63 -3.71 -0.47
CA ILE A 52 9.94 -3.25 0.02
C ILE A 52 10.18 -1.80 -0.39
N VAL A 53 9.94 -1.47 -1.66
CA VAL A 53 10.09 -0.08 -2.15
C VAL A 53 9.17 0.88 -1.39
N ALA A 54 7.90 0.52 -1.19
CA ALA A 54 6.95 1.31 -0.40
C ALA A 54 7.49 1.58 1.02
N THR A 55 8.04 0.55 1.67
CA THR A 55 8.58 0.62 3.03
C THR A 55 9.87 1.45 3.09
N VAL A 56 10.74 1.35 2.09
CA VAL A 56 11.94 2.19 2.00
C VAL A 56 11.57 3.66 1.80
N LEU A 57 10.60 3.95 0.94
CA LEU A 57 10.10 5.32 0.73
C LEU A 57 9.45 5.86 2.02
N ALA A 58 8.68 5.04 2.73
CA ALA A 58 8.13 5.36 4.04
C ALA A 58 9.23 5.79 5.04
N ALA A 59 10.33 5.04 5.09
CA ALA A 59 11.47 5.36 5.95
C ALA A 59 12.14 6.69 5.55
N ARG A 60 12.30 6.93 4.24
CA ARG A 60 12.96 8.13 3.71
C ARG A 60 12.13 9.40 3.91
N GLU A 61 10.82 9.33 3.71
CA GLU A 61 9.94 10.50 3.78
C GLU A 61 9.45 10.79 5.21
N TYR A 62 9.18 9.76 6.01
CA TYR A 62 8.53 9.90 7.33
C TYR A 62 9.41 9.44 8.49
N GLY A 63 10.58 8.86 8.20
CA GLY A 63 11.52 8.35 9.20
C GLY A 63 11.19 6.93 9.68
N SER A 64 12.21 6.25 10.19
CA SER A 64 12.13 4.87 10.71
C SER A 64 11.31 4.72 12.00
N LYS A 65 10.97 5.83 12.66
CA LYS A 65 10.09 5.82 13.84
C LYS A 65 8.61 5.99 13.48
N SER A 66 8.28 6.25 12.21
CA SER A 66 6.90 6.42 11.77
C SER A 66 6.09 5.13 11.85
N THR A 67 4.80 5.24 12.16
CA THR A 67 3.87 4.10 12.13
C THR A 67 3.82 3.48 10.73
N LEU A 68 3.86 4.31 9.69
CA LEU A 68 3.89 3.86 8.29
C LEU A 68 5.06 2.91 8.02
N PHE A 69 6.29 3.27 8.42
CA PHE A 69 7.44 2.40 8.25
C PHE A 69 7.32 1.11 9.05
N ARG A 70 6.86 1.18 10.31
CA ARG A 70 6.70 0.01 11.18
C ARG A 70 5.68 -0.98 10.62
N VAL A 71 4.55 -0.48 10.10
CA VAL A 71 3.54 -1.31 9.41
C VAL A 71 4.13 -1.92 8.15
N GLY A 72 4.90 -1.16 7.35
CA GLY A 72 5.59 -1.71 6.18
C GLY A 72 6.54 -2.87 6.53
N ILE A 73 7.31 -2.76 7.61
CA ILE A 73 8.16 -3.87 8.10
C ILE A 73 7.32 -5.07 8.54
N ALA A 74 6.22 -4.83 9.27
CA ALA A 74 5.31 -5.90 9.66
C ALA A 74 4.72 -6.61 8.43
N SER A 75 4.28 -5.87 7.41
CA SER A 75 3.83 -6.42 6.14
C SER A 75 4.91 -7.25 5.44
N ILE A 76 6.17 -6.82 5.45
CA ILE A 76 7.29 -7.57 4.84
C ILE A 76 7.48 -8.92 5.55
N VAL A 77 7.53 -8.91 6.88
CA VAL A 77 7.68 -10.14 7.67
C VAL A 77 6.51 -11.09 7.42
N ASP A 78 5.30 -10.57 7.43
CA ASP A 78 4.09 -11.35 7.17
C ASP A 78 4.05 -11.90 5.73
N PHE A 79 4.51 -11.14 4.73
CA PHE A 79 4.65 -11.64 3.35
C PHE A 79 5.68 -12.78 3.28
N VAL A 80 6.79 -12.72 4.02
CA VAL A 80 7.74 -13.85 4.07
C VAL A 80 7.07 -15.10 4.63
N VAL A 81 6.30 -14.97 5.71
CA VAL A 81 5.49 -16.06 6.27
C VAL A 81 4.49 -16.59 5.24
N GLN A 82 3.81 -15.69 4.51
CA GLN A 82 2.91 -16.03 3.42
C GLN A 82 3.60 -16.91 2.36
N GLY A 83 4.81 -16.54 1.95
CA GLY A 83 5.61 -17.29 0.99
C GLY A 83 5.99 -18.69 1.49
N VAL A 84 6.43 -18.80 2.75
CA VAL A 84 6.76 -20.09 3.38
C VAL A 84 5.53 -20.99 3.45
N LEU A 85 4.37 -20.45 3.88
CA LEU A 85 3.12 -21.19 3.93
C LEU A 85 2.67 -21.66 2.54
N GLY A 86 2.83 -20.82 1.50
CA GLY A 86 2.45 -21.16 0.13
C GLY A 86 3.32 -22.25 -0.46
N LEU A 87 4.64 -22.17 -0.26
CA LEU A 87 5.58 -23.22 -0.67
C LEU A 87 5.34 -24.52 0.09
N GLY A 88 5.03 -24.44 1.40
CA GLY A 88 4.66 -25.59 2.21
C GLY A 88 3.37 -26.26 1.71
N ALA A 89 2.33 -25.48 1.43
CA ALA A 89 1.08 -25.98 0.86
C ALA A 89 1.31 -26.70 -0.48
N LEU A 90 2.13 -26.11 -1.35
CA LEU A 90 2.44 -26.68 -2.66
C LEU A 90 3.27 -27.98 -2.57
N SER A 91 4.30 -28.00 -1.73
CA SER A 91 5.22 -29.13 -1.60
C SER A 91 4.63 -30.31 -0.84
N LEU A 92 3.77 -30.06 0.15
CA LEU A 92 3.16 -31.08 0.99
C LEU A 92 1.74 -31.47 0.53
N GLY A 93 1.13 -30.71 -0.39
CA GLY A 93 -0.23 -30.96 -0.85
C GLY A 93 -1.28 -30.87 0.27
N SER A 94 -1.07 -29.99 1.25
CA SER A 94 -1.90 -29.92 2.47
C SER A 94 -2.98 -28.85 2.39
N ASP A 95 -4.25 -29.27 2.38
CA ASP A 95 -5.41 -28.36 2.41
C ASP A 95 -5.43 -27.46 3.65
N THR A 96 -4.93 -27.97 4.78
CA THR A 96 -4.82 -27.17 6.01
C THR A 96 -3.83 -26.01 5.80
N LEU A 97 -2.69 -26.25 5.16
CA LEU A 97 -1.73 -25.20 4.84
C LEU A 97 -2.29 -24.21 3.82
N VAL A 98 -3.13 -24.65 2.87
CA VAL A 98 -3.83 -23.74 1.96
C VAL A 98 -4.74 -22.79 2.72
N VAL A 99 -5.53 -23.27 3.69
CA VAL A 99 -6.40 -22.43 4.52
C VAL A 99 -5.60 -21.46 5.39
N VAL A 100 -4.51 -21.93 6.00
CA VAL A 100 -3.63 -21.08 6.82
C VAL A 100 -2.94 -20.03 5.94
N HIS A 101 -2.48 -20.40 4.75
CA HIS A 101 -1.93 -19.47 3.76
C HIS A 101 -2.95 -18.41 3.36
N LEU A 102 -4.20 -18.79 3.05
CA LEU A 102 -5.25 -17.82 2.71
C LEU A 102 -5.54 -16.85 3.88
N THR A 103 -5.63 -17.39 5.10
CA THR A 103 -5.89 -16.61 6.32
C THR A 103 -4.76 -15.61 6.57
N ASN A 104 -3.50 -16.04 6.42
CA ASN A 104 -2.35 -15.16 6.55
C ASN A 104 -2.34 -14.10 5.43
N GLY A 105 -2.74 -14.45 4.21
CA GLY A 105 -2.89 -13.52 3.10
C GLY A 105 -3.94 -12.43 3.37
N PHE A 106 -5.01 -12.76 4.10
CA PHE A 106 -5.98 -11.78 4.59
C PHE A 106 -5.38 -10.83 5.63
N LEU A 107 -4.58 -11.34 6.58
CA LEU A 107 -3.86 -10.48 7.54
C LEU A 107 -2.91 -9.51 6.82
N LEU A 108 -2.20 -9.98 5.80
CA LEU A 108 -1.34 -9.14 4.97
C LEU A 108 -2.13 -8.01 4.29
N ALA A 109 -3.31 -8.32 3.76
CA ALA A 109 -4.20 -7.33 3.15
C ALA A 109 -4.69 -6.28 4.18
N VAL A 110 -4.94 -6.70 5.43
CA VAL A 110 -5.27 -5.78 6.54
C VAL A 110 -4.09 -4.84 6.83
N PHE A 111 -2.86 -5.35 6.93
CA PHE A 111 -1.69 -4.49 7.15
C PHE A 111 -1.48 -3.51 6.00
N VAL A 112 -1.67 -3.92 4.75
CA VAL A 112 -1.55 -3.02 3.59
C VAL A 112 -2.68 -1.98 3.57
N THR A 113 -3.88 -2.33 4.01
CA THR A 113 -4.98 -1.35 4.18
C THR A 113 -4.62 -0.28 5.21
N TYR A 114 -3.98 -0.68 6.32
CA TYR A 114 -3.43 0.29 7.28
C TYR A 114 -2.29 1.12 6.69
N LEU A 115 -1.38 0.51 5.91
CA LEU A 115 -0.31 1.22 5.23
C LEU A 115 -0.86 2.33 4.31
N ILE A 116 -1.89 2.02 3.51
CA ILE A 116 -2.58 2.99 2.65
C ILE A 116 -3.22 4.09 3.50
N SER A 117 -3.95 3.72 4.56
CA SER A 117 -4.64 4.68 5.42
C SER A 117 -3.67 5.65 6.12
N PHE A 118 -2.51 5.16 6.56
CA PHE A 118 -1.47 5.99 7.16
C PHE A 118 -0.79 6.87 6.11
N ALA A 119 -0.56 6.37 4.89
CA ALA A 119 -0.02 7.18 3.80
C ALA A 119 -0.96 8.34 3.45
N ASP A 120 -2.26 8.06 3.34
CA ASP A 120 -3.29 9.06 3.08
C ASP A 120 -3.39 10.11 4.20
N SER A 121 -3.31 9.67 5.45
CA SER A 121 -3.33 10.57 6.61
C SER A 121 -2.10 11.48 6.65
N ALA A 122 -0.92 10.94 6.34
CA ALA A 122 0.33 11.70 6.33
C ALA A 122 0.40 12.70 5.15
N ASP A 123 -0.22 12.37 4.02
CA ASP A 123 -0.40 13.26 2.87
C ASP A 123 -1.28 14.47 3.26
N LYS A 124 -2.44 14.21 3.85
CA LYS A 124 -3.37 15.25 4.34
C LYS A 124 -2.77 16.16 5.42
N ALA A 125 -2.02 15.59 6.37
CA ALA A 125 -1.34 16.38 7.39
C ALA A 125 -0.29 17.34 6.78
N SER A 126 0.35 16.92 5.70
CA SER A 126 1.39 17.73 5.04
C SER A 126 0.81 18.85 4.18
N THR A 127 -0.36 18.66 3.57
CA THR A 127 -1.05 19.73 2.83
C THR A 127 -1.63 20.80 3.77
N ALA A 128 -2.09 20.42 4.96
CA ALA A 128 -2.56 21.38 5.98
C ALA A 128 -1.45 22.34 6.48
N LEU A 129 -0.19 21.89 6.49
CA LEU A 129 0.96 22.70 6.90
C LEU A 129 1.46 23.68 5.83
N HIS A 130 0.99 23.58 4.59
CA HIS A 130 1.18 24.58 3.54
C HIS A 130 -0.20 25.08 3.08
N PRO A 131 -0.85 25.98 3.84
CA PRO A 131 -2.03 26.68 3.35
C PRO A 131 -1.65 27.38 2.04
N GLN A 132 -2.37 27.08 0.96
CA GLN A 132 -2.25 27.88 -0.25
C GLN A 132 -2.57 29.34 0.14
N PRO A 133 -1.79 30.35 -0.31
CA PRO A 133 -2.19 31.73 -0.10
C PRO A 133 -3.57 31.88 -0.73
N SER A 134 -4.56 32.24 0.09
CA SER A 134 -5.89 32.55 -0.37
C SER A 134 -5.73 33.61 -1.46
N THR A 135 -5.94 33.23 -2.72
CA THR A 135 -6.08 34.18 -3.80
C THR A 135 -7.35 34.95 -3.50
N VAL A 136 -7.18 36.13 -2.90
CA VAL A 136 -8.27 37.08 -2.68
C VAL A 136 -8.91 37.29 -4.03
N SER A 137 -10.15 36.80 -4.18
CA SER A 137 -10.92 36.97 -5.41
C SER A 137 -10.98 38.47 -5.73
N PRO A 138 -10.72 38.90 -6.98
CA PRO A 138 -10.79 40.31 -7.37
C PRO A 138 -12.11 41.00 -7.01
N GLY A 139 -13.19 40.23 -6.82
CA GLY A 139 -14.47 40.73 -6.34
C GLY A 139 -14.46 41.26 -4.90
N ALA A 140 -13.60 40.73 -4.02
CA ALA A 140 -13.50 41.17 -2.63
C ALA A 140 -12.79 42.53 -2.49
N ILE A 141 -11.85 42.83 -3.39
CA ILE A 141 -11.16 44.15 -3.43
C ILE A 141 -12.13 45.24 -3.92
N ARG A 142 -13.01 44.90 -4.88
CA ARG A 142 -14.00 45.86 -5.42
C ARG A 142 -15.09 46.22 -4.42
N ALA A 143 -15.49 45.29 -3.55
CA ALA A 143 -16.48 45.54 -2.50
C ALA A 143 -15.98 46.49 -1.39
N LEU A 144 -14.68 46.43 -1.06
CA LEU A 144 -14.06 47.32 -0.06
C LEU A 144 -13.80 48.74 -0.59
N SER A 145 -13.71 48.91 -1.90
CA SER A 145 -13.53 50.23 -2.54
C SER A 145 -14.84 51.00 -2.70
N GLN A 146 -16.01 50.35 -2.58
CA GLN A 146 -17.32 51.00 -2.73
C GLN A 146 -17.96 51.38 -1.39
N SER A 147 -17.30 51.10 -0.27
CA SER A 147 -17.75 51.44 1.09
C SER A 147 -16.97 52.60 1.72
N GLN A 148 -16.31 53.44 0.92
CA GLN A 148 -15.71 54.71 1.36
C GLN A 148 -16.38 55.89 0.66
#